data_AF-A0A7X3F1L4-F1
#
_entry.id   AF-A0A7X3F1L4-F1
#
_cell.length_a   1.000
_cell.length_b   1.000
_cell.length_c   1.000
_cell.angle_alpha   90.00
_cell.angle_beta   90.00
_cell.angle_gamma   90.00
#
_symmetry.space_group_name_H-M   'P 1'
#
loop_
_entity.id
_entity.type
_entity.pdbx_description
1 polymer ?
#
loop_
_entity_poly.entity_id
_entity_poly.type
_entity_poly.pdbx_seq_one_letter_code
_entity_poly.pdbx_strand_id
1 'polypeptide(L)'
;MVQNLIDKTGADEALLVFSDKVNWRKTVLPTYKHNRSKTVQPLLRSHLTAWAQETFPSISKPTLEGDDVCGILLTRARKFGEEIVVASIDKDFKTVPGHHYNFNTDTFFEVTEEEADYWHLYQTLMGDTTDGYSGCPGIGPVAAKRLLDKSPTWNTVVTAFDKAGLCEEEALVQARVARILRSSDYDFRLKKVKLWSPE
;
A
#
# COMPACT_ATOMS: atom_id res chain seq x y z
N MET A 1 14.66 -12.58 14.14
CA MET A 1 14.25 -11.80 12.96
C MET A 1 14.21 -10.32 13.27
N VAL A 2 13.37 -9.85 14.21
CA VAL A 2 13.25 -8.41 14.55
C VAL A 2 14.60 -7.77 14.90
N GLN A 3 15.39 -8.39 15.79
CA GLN A 3 16.72 -7.87 16.14
C GLN A 3 17.64 -7.72 14.93
N ASN A 4 17.65 -8.70 14.02
CA ASN A 4 18.44 -8.61 12.80
C ASN A 4 17.97 -7.44 11.91
N LEU A 5 16.67 -7.15 11.85
CA LEU A 5 16.17 -5.97 11.13
C LEU A 5 16.68 -4.67 11.78
N ILE A 6 16.59 -4.56 13.11
CA ILE A 6 17.12 -3.42 13.88
C ILE A 6 18.61 -3.22 13.58
N ASP A 7 19.41 -4.29 13.70
CA ASP A 7 20.85 -4.27 13.48
C ASP A 7 21.19 -3.87 12.03
N LYS A 8 20.44 -4.40 11.05
CA LYS A 8 20.65 -4.13 9.62
C LYS A 8 20.29 -2.69 9.24
N THR A 9 19.21 -2.16 9.79
CA THR A 9 18.76 -0.80 9.50
C THR A 9 19.47 0.25 10.35
N GLY A 10 20.16 -0.15 11.42
CA GLY A 10 20.72 0.77 12.41
C GLY A 10 19.65 1.53 13.20
N ALA A 11 18.45 0.96 13.32
CA ALA A 11 17.36 1.63 14.03
C ALA A 11 17.53 1.47 15.55
N ASP A 12 17.03 2.42 16.33
CA ASP A 12 17.03 2.31 17.80
C ASP A 12 15.98 1.32 18.31
N GLU A 13 14.83 1.27 17.63
CA GLU A 13 13.68 0.45 17.99
C GLU A 13 12.95 -0.09 16.76
N ALA A 14 12.10 -1.10 16.97
CA ALA A 14 11.21 -1.63 15.95
C ALA A 14 9.76 -1.60 16.43
N LEU A 15 8.87 -1.19 15.53
CA LEU A 15 7.42 -1.22 15.72
C LEU A 15 6.81 -2.21 14.74
N LEU A 16 6.19 -3.28 15.26
CA LEU A 16 5.50 -4.27 14.43
C LEU A 16 4.10 -3.78 14.08
N VAL A 17 3.77 -3.80 12.79
CA VAL A 17 2.50 -3.29 12.29
C VAL A 17 1.60 -4.43 11.82
N PHE A 18 0.35 -4.44 12.27
CA PHE A 18 -0.62 -5.50 11.98
C PHE A 18 -1.91 -4.96 11.36
N SER A 19 -2.42 -5.64 10.34
CA SER A 19 -3.73 -5.33 9.74
C SER A 19 -4.87 -5.60 10.72
N ASP A 20 -5.88 -4.73 10.69
CA ASP A 20 -7.15 -4.97 11.36
C ASP A 20 -7.97 -6.07 10.64
N LYS A 21 -8.96 -6.61 11.34
CA LYS A 21 -9.89 -7.60 10.77
C LYS A 21 -10.85 -6.96 9.77
N VAL A 22 -11.19 -5.69 9.97
CA VAL A 22 -12.03 -4.91 9.05
C VAL A 22 -11.11 -4.19 8.06
N ASN A 23 -11.51 -4.13 6.79
CA ASN A 23 -10.73 -3.48 5.74
C ASN A 23 -11.63 -2.50 4.97
N TRP A 24 -11.26 -1.22 4.98
CA TRP A 24 -11.97 -0.14 4.29
C TRP A 24 -12.06 -0.34 2.77
N ARG A 25 -11.09 -1.01 2.13
CA ARG A 25 -11.13 -1.29 0.68
C ARG A 25 -12.36 -2.10 0.27
N LYS A 26 -12.88 -2.95 1.15
CA LYS A 26 -14.12 -3.73 0.90
C LYS A 26 -15.37 -2.86 0.81
N THR A 27 -15.37 -1.65 1.37
CA THR A 27 -16.48 -0.70 1.21
C THR A 27 -16.41 0.03 -0.13
N VAL A 28 -15.24 0.09 -0.76
CA VAL A 28 -15.02 0.68 -2.09
C VAL A 28 -15.20 -0.36 -3.18
N LEU A 29 -14.61 -1.54 -3.01
CA LEU A 29 -14.71 -2.67 -3.94
C LEU A 29 -15.04 -3.95 -3.15
N PRO A 30 -16.31 -4.39 -3.14
CA PRO A 30 -16.74 -5.58 -2.39
C PRO A 30 -16.00 -6.88 -2.76
N THR A 31 -15.45 -6.97 -3.98
CA THR A 31 -14.67 -8.13 -4.45
C THR A 31 -13.22 -8.14 -3.95
N TYR A 32 -12.77 -7.07 -3.26
CA TYR A 32 -11.39 -6.94 -2.79
C TYR A 32 -10.99 -8.07 -1.83
N LYS A 33 -9.89 -8.76 -2.17
CA LYS A 33 -9.34 -9.96 -1.50
C LYS A 33 -10.35 -11.10 -1.31
N HIS A 34 -11.46 -11.12 -2.06
CA HIS A 34 -12.49 -12.16 -1.95
C HIS A 34 -11.94 -13.56 -2.24
N ASN A 35 -11.00 -13.68 -3.19
CA ASN A 35 -10.37 -14.95 -3.57
C ASN A 35 -9.57 -15.61 -2.42
N ARG A 36 -9.12 -14.83 -1.44
CA ARG A 36 -8.32 -15.32 -0.30
C ARG A 36 -9.19 -15.98 0.79
N SER A 37 -10.50 -15.76 0.78
CA SER A 37 -11.44 -16.31 1.77
C SER A 37 -11.45 -17.85 1.85
N LYS A 38 -11.12 -18.50 0.73
CA LYS A 38 -11.06 -19.97 0.61
C LYS A 38 -9.69 -20.55 1.03
N THR A 39 -8.71 -19.71 1.33
CA THR A 39 -7.36 -20.17 1.70
C THR A 39 -7.31 -20.49 3.19
N VAL A 40 -6.98 -21.74 3.52
CA VAL A 40 -6.76 -22.17 4.90
C VAL A 40 -5.58 -21.40 5.48
N GLN A 41 -5.82 -20.70 6.57
CA GLN A 41 -4.77 -19.97 7.28
C GLN A 41 -3.88 -20.95 8.06
N PRO A 42 -2.56 -20.70 8.17
CA PRO A 42 -1.70 -21.51 9.02
C PRO A 42 -2.22 -21.56 10.45
N LEU A 43 -2.30 -22.76 11.03
CA LEU A 43 -2.90 -23.01 12.35
C LEU A 43 -2.30 -22.13 13.46
N LEU A 44 -0.98 -21.92 13.41
CA LEU A 44 -0.23 -21.17 14.42
C LEU A 44 -0.21 -19.66 14.18
N ARG A 45 -0.81 -19.15 13.09
CA ARG A 45 -0.73 -17.72 12.74
C ARG A 45 -1.23 -16.83 13.87
N SER A 46 -2.39 -17.12 14.45
CA SER A 46 -2.95 -16.32 15.54
C SER A 46 -2.08 -16.34 16.80
N HIS A 47 -1.51 -17.49 17.14
CA HIS A 47 -0.62 -17.66 18.28
C HIS A 47 0.69 -16.88 18.09
N LEU A 48 1.28 -16.95 16.88
CA LEU A 48 2.47 -16.20 16.54
C LEU A 48 2.22 -14.69 16.53
N THR A 49 1.07 -14.24 16.04
CA THR A 49 0.66 -12.83 16.10
C THR A 49 0.52 -12.36 17.54
N ALA A 50 -0.18 -13.12 18.40
CA ALA A 50 -0.34 -12.77 19.81
C ALA A 50 1.01 -12.69 20.53
N TRP A 51 1.85 -13.71 20.37
CA TRP A 51 3.21 -13.73 20.92
C TRP A 51 4.04 -12.52 20.45
N ALA A 52 3.99 -12.18 19.16
CA ALA A 52 4.73 -11.05 18.63
C ALA A 52 4.24 -9.70 19.19
N GLN A 53 2.93 -9.55 19.39
CA GLN A 53 2.33 -8.35 19.99
C GLN A 53 2.62 -8.21 21.49
N GLU A 54 2.76 -9.33 22.21
CA GLU A 54 3.17 -9.36 23.61
C GLU A 54 4.67 -9.12 23.80
N THR A 55 5.49 -9.54 22.83
CA THR A 55 6.95 -9.49 22.92
C THR A 55 7.55 -8.18 22.41
N PHE A 56 6.95 -7.56 21.39
CA PHE A 56 7.50 -6.37 20.73
C PHE A 56 6.50 -5.21 20.74
N PRO A 57 6.97 -3.94 20.75
CA PRO A 57 6.13 -2.81 20.44
C PRO A 57 5.36 -3.07 19.15
N SER A 58 4.04 -2.93 19.20
CA SER A 58 3.20 -3.22 18.06
C SER A 58 1.99 -2.31 17.97
N ILE A 59 1.47 -2.16 16.75
CA ILE A 59 0.31 -1.33 16.48
C ILE A 59 -0.59 -1.95 15.43
N SER A 60 -1.88 -1.72 15.61
CA SER A 60 -2.92 -1.90 14.59
C SER A 60 -3.89 -0.73 14.69
N LYS A 61 -4.53 -0.35 13.59
CA LYS A 61 -5.53 0.71 13.54
C LYS A 61 -6.83 0.15 12.99
N PRO A 62 -7.99 0.48 13.61
CA PRO A 62 -9.28 0.02 13.12
C PRO A 62 -9.45 0.32 11.64
N THR A 63 -10.00 -0.64 10.91
CA THR A 63 -10.31 -0.63 9.47
C THR A 63 -9.11 -0.59 8.51
N LEU A 64 -7.88 -0.46 9.01
CA LEU A 64 -6.68 -0.32 8.18
C LEU A 64 -5.92 -1.63 8.00
N GLU A 65 -5.27 -1.78 6.85
CA GLU A 65 -4.27 -2.80 6.65
C GLU A 65 -2.90 -2.34 7.21
N GLY A 66 -1.99 -3.29 7.46
CA GLY A 66 -0.69 -2.97 8.05
C GLY A 66 0.16 -2.08 7.13
N ASP A 67 0.03 -2.26 5.82
CA ASP A 67 0.65 -1.40 4.81
C ASP A 67 0.16 0.05 4.91
N ASP A 68 -1.14 0.29 5.10
CA ASP A 68 -1.73 1.62 5.31
C ASP A 68 -1.17 2.29 6.56
N VAL A 69 -1.04 1.53 7.65
CA VAL A 69 -0.47 2.06 8.90
C VAL A 69 1.00 2.41 8.70
N CYS A 70 1.78 1.57 8.02
CA CYS A 70 3.17 1.88 7.64
C CYS A 70 3.25 3.14 6.77
N GLY A 71 2.41 3.27 5.74
CA GLY A 71 2.41 4.43 4.85
C GLY A 71 2.05 5.73 5.54
N ILE A 72 1.07 5.69 6.46
CA ILE A 72 0.69 6.83 7.28
C ILE A 72 1.84 7.22 8.23
N LEU A 73 2.46 6.26 8.91
CA LEU A 73 3.57 6.54 9.84
C LEU A 73 4.78 7.10 9.11
N LEU A 74 5.23 6.47 8.02
CA LEU A 74 6.40 6.88 7.25
C LEU A 74 6.25 8.32 6.73
N THR A 75 5.12 8.63 6.09
CA THR A 75 4.90 9.96 5.51
C THR A 75 4.56 11.02 6.57
N ARG A 76 4.12 10.62 7.77
CA ARG A 76 3.95 11.53 8.90
C ARG A 76 5.30 11.87 9.53
N ALA A 77 6.15 10.88 9.77
CA ALA A 77 7.48 11.03 10.35
C ALA A 77 8.33 12.04 9.57
N ARG A 78 8.35 11.93 8.23
CA ARG A 78 9.03 12.90 7.36
C ARG A 78 8.58 14.35 7.58
N LYS A 79 7.29 14.59 7.83
CA LYS A 79 6.76 15.95 8.10
C LYS A 79 7.24 16.53 9.43
N PHE A 80 7.61 15.68 10.38
CA PHE A 80 8.08 16.07 11.72
C PHE A 80 9.60 15.90 11.88
N GLY A 81 10.32 15.52 10.83
CA GLY A 81 11.78 15.31 10.88
C GLY A 81 12.19 14.05 11.64
N GLU A 82 11.29 13.07 11.77
CA GLU A 82 11.59 11.77 12.35
C GLU A 82 12.14 10.81 11.28
N GLU A 83 13.14 10.01 11.64
CA GLU A 83 13.75 9.02 10.75
C GLU A 83 13.09 7.65 10.95
N ILE A 84 12.25 7.25 9.98
CA ILE A 84 11.62 5.93 9.93
C ILE A 84 12.00 5.26 8.62
N VAL A 85 12.28 3.95 8.70
CA VAL A 85 12.43 3.05 7.56
C VAL A 85 11.34 1.98 7.61
N VAL A 86 10.66 1.75 6.49
CA VAL A 86 9.74 0.62 6.36
C VAL A 86 10.50 -0.61 5.90
N ALA A 87 10.59 -1.62 6.77
CA ALA A 87 11.19 -2.91 6.42
C ALA A 87 10.13 -3.86 5.87
N SER A 88 10.13 -4.10 4.55
CA SER A 88 9.14 -4.95 3.88
C SER A 88 9.67 -5.56 2.58
N ILE A 89 9.15 -6.75 2.24
CA ILE A 89 9.39 -7.40 0.94
C ILE A 89 8.32 -7.04 -0.10
N ASP A 90 7.25 -6.36 0.34
CA ASP A 90 6.14 -6.02 -0.52
C ASP A 90 6.52 -4.88 -1.46
N LYS A 91 6.39 -5.13 -2.77
CA LYS A 91 6.71 -4.16 -3.82
C LYS A 91 5.77 -2.96 -3.81
N ASP A 92 4.57 -3.09 -3.24
CA ASP A 92 3.54 -2.05 -3.28
C ASP A 92 3.89 -0.85 -2.40
N PHE A 93 4.86 -1.01 -1.47
CA PHE A 93 5.46 0.10 -0.74
C PHE A 93 6.14 1.13 -1.64
N LYS A 94 6.43 0.80 -2.91
CA LYS A 94 6.83 1.78 -3.93
C LYS A 94 5.79 2.87 -4.17
N THR A 95 4.55 2.70 -3.73
CA THR A 95 3.48 3.74 -3.78
C THR A 95 3.52 4.72 -2.59
N VAL A 96 4.49 4.56 -1.68
CA VAL A 96 4.66 5.36 -0.48
C VAL A 96 6.04 6.04 -0.48
N PRO A 97 6.10 7.38 -0.38
CA PRO A 97 7.38 8.07 -0.34
C PRO A 97 8.09 7.94 1.01
N GLY A 98 9.42 7.81 0.98
CA GLY A 98 10.29 7.68 2.16
C GLY A 98 11.30 6.55 2.05
N HIS A 99 11.92 6.20 3.17
CA HIS A 99 12.96 5.18 3.24
C HIS A 99 12.37 3.78 3.43
N HIS A 100 12.87 2.83 2.63
CA HIS A 100 12.44 1.44 2.62
C HIS A 100 13.63 0.50 2.67
N TYR A 101 13.41 -0.66 3.30
CA TYR A 101 14.39 -1.74 3.37
C TYR A 101 13.73 -3.07 2.97
N ASN A 102 14.19 -3.64 1.86
CA ASN A 102 13.79 -4.98 1.44
C ASN A 102 14.72 -6.02 2.05
N PHE A 103 14.25 -6.65 3.13
CA PHE A 103 15.02 -7.65 3.87
C PHE A 103 15.15 -9.02 3.16
N ASN A 104 14.45 -9.25 2.06
CA ASN A 104 14.67 -10.45 1.23
C ASN A 104 15.86 -10.28 0.28
N THR A 105 16.11 -9.05 -0.19
CA THR A 105 17.22 -8.74 -1.11
C THR A 105 18.35 -7.95 -0.45
N ASP A 106 18.26 -7.68 0.86
CA ASP A 106 19.20 -6.85 1.64
C ASP A 106 19.45 -5.48 0.98
N THR A 107 18.37 -4.82 0.54
CA THR A 107 18.46 -3.59 -0.27
C THR A 107 17.72 -2.42 0.39
N PHE A 108 18.42 -1.29 0.53
CA PHE A 108 17.85 -0.02 0.95
C PHE A 108 17.55 0.85 -0.27
N PHE A 109 16.41 1.53 -0.24
CA PHE A 109 16.04 2.48 -1.28
C PHE A 109 15.15 3.57 -0.69
N GLU A 110 15.18 4.74 -1.32
CA GLU A 110 14.25 5.83 -1.04
C GLU A 110 13.28 5.95 -2.22
N VAL A 111 12.04 6.32 -1.93
CA VAL A 111 11.01 6.61 -2.92
C VAL A 111 10.63 8.07 -2.78
N THR A 112 10.75 8.82 -3.87
CA THR A 112 10.27 10.21 -3.97
C THR A 112 8.74 10.27 -4.08
N GLU A 113 8.14 11.44 -3.88
CA GLU A 113 6.68 11.57 -3.98
C GLU A 113 6.19 11.34 -5.41
N GLU A 114 6.96 11.81 -6.40
CA GLU A 114 6.70 11.65 -7.82
C GLU A 114 6.79 10.17 -8.25
N GLU A 115 7.79 9.43 -7.75
CA GLU A 115 7.88 7.98 -7.99
C GLU A 115 6.71 7.25 -7.34
N ALA A 116 6.33 7.63 -6.12
CA ALA A 116 5.23 7.03 -5.40
C ALA A 116 3.89 7.22 -6.14
N ASP A 117 3.66 8.41 -6.68
CA ASP A 117 2.48 8.72 -7.50
C ASP A 117 2.52 7.97 -8.83
N TYR A 118 3.68 7.90 -9.49
CA TYR A 118 3.85 7.10 -10.69
C TYR A 118 3.47 5.62 -10.44
N TRP A 119 3.99 5.01 -9.37
CA TRP A 119 3.71 3.60 -9.07
C TRP A 119 2.25 3.37 -8.69
N HIS A 120 1.59 4.35 -8.06
CA HIS A 120 0.15 4.31 -7.77
C HIS A 120 -0.68 4.32 -9.06
N LEU A 121 -0.39 5.21 -10.01
CA LEU A 121 -1.06 5.22 -11.32
C LEU A 121 -0.76 3.94 -12.13
N TYR A 122 0.48 3.45 -12.04
CA TYR A 122 0.90 2.22 -12.70
C TYR A 122 0.09 1.02 -12.18
N GLN A 123 -0.05 0.90 -10.86
CA GLN A 123 -0.83 -0.16 -10.24
C GLN A 123 -2.33 -0.03 -10.53
N THR A 124 -2.85 1.20 -10.62
CA THR A 124 -4.23 1.47 -11.04
C THR A 124 -4.52 0.92 -12.45
N LEU A 125 -3.60 1.14 -13.39
CA LEU A 125 -3.71 0.60 -14.76
C LEU A 125 -3.58 -0.93 -14.78
N MET A 126 -2.66 -1.47 -14.00
CA MET A 126 -2.30 -2.89 -13.98
C MET A 126 -3.32 -3.78 -13.29
N GLY A 127 -3.94 -3.29 -12.22
CA GLY A 127 -4.65 -4.13 -11.27
C GLY A 127 -3.73 -5.01 -10.43
N ASP A 128 -4.33 -5.74 -9.49
CA ASP A 128 -3.71 -6.86 -8.79
C ASP A 128 -4.75 -7.95 -8.55
N THR A 129 -4.62 -9.04 -9.28
CA THR A 129 -5.54 -10.19 -9.21
C THR A 129 -5.45 -10.93 -7.88
N THR A 130 -4.32 -10.86 -7.19
CA THR A 130 -4.12 -11.41 -5.84
C THR A 130 -5.00 -10.69 -4.82
N ASP A 131 -5.22 -9.40 -5.06
CA ASP A 131 -6.05 -8.51 -4.27
C ASP A 131 -7.46 -8.33 -4.84
N GLY A 132 -7.76 -8.92 -6.00
CA GLY A 132 -9.11 -9.00 -6.55
C GLY A 132 -9.60 -7.71 -7.19
N TYR A 133 -8.71 -6.83 -7.64
CA TYR A 133 -9.03 -5.66 -8.46
C TYR A 133 -8.29 -5.75 -9.80
N SER A 134 -8.98 -5.41 -10.89
CA SER A 134 -8.57 -5.79 -12.25
C SER A 134 -7.73 -4.75 -12.98
N GLY A 135 -7.73 -3.50 -12.52
CA GLY A 135 -7.16 -2.40 -13.29
C GLY A 135 -7.87 -2.18 -14.63
N CYS A 136 -7.14 -1.61 -15.60
CA CYS A 136 -7.64 -1.33 -16.94
C CYS A 136 -7.55 -2.57 -17.84
N PRO A 137 -8.64 -3.02 -18.49
CA PRO A 137 -8.62 -4.17 -19.39
C PRO A 137 -7.56 -4.04 -20.49
N GLY A 138 -6.80 -5.11 -20.72
CA GLY A 138 -5.78 -5.17 -21.77
C GLY A 138 -4.49 -4.39 -21.47
N ILE A 139 -4.36 -3.75 -20.30
CA ILE A 139 -3.17 -2.99 -19.92
C ILE A 139 -2.29 -3.83 -18.99
N GLY A 140 -1.28 -4.48 -19.57
CA GLY A 140 -0.22 -5.16 -18.83
C GLY A 140 1.01 -4.26 -18.55
N PRO A 141 2.08 -4.81 -17.95
CA PRO A 141 3.21 -4.03 -17.41
C PRO A 141 3.86 -3.10 -18.44
N VAL A 142 4.07 -3.64 -19.64
CA VAL A 142 4.68 -2.93 -20.76
C VAL A 142 3.78 -1.80 -21.26
N ALA A 143 2.47 -2.04 -21.32
CA ALA A 143 1.50 -1.04 -21.79
C ALA A 143 1.34 0.09 -20.77
N ALA A 144 1.23 -0.24 -19.48
CA ALA A 144 1.17 0.74 -18.39
C ALA A 144 2.42 1.64 -18.38
N LYS A 145 3.60 1.02 -18.44
CA LYS A 145 4.87 1.76 -18.49
C LYS A 145 4.94 2.70 -19.71
N ARG A 146 4.60 2.20 -20.90
CA ARG A 146 4.60 3.01 -22.13
C ARG A 146 3.68 4.23 -22.03
N LEU A 147 2.53 4.11 -21.38
CA LEU A 147 1.60 5.22 -21.18
C LEU A 147 2.16 6.24 -20.19
N LEU A 148 2.61 5.79 -19.01
CA LEU A 148 3.03 6.67 -17.93
C LEU A 148 4.41 7.28 -18.12
N ASP A 149 5.36 6.60 -18.77
CA ASP A 149 6.65 7.18 -19.15
C ASP A 149 6.47 8.43 -20.02
N LYS A 150 5.40 8.46 -20.83
CA LYS A 150 5.08 9.60 -21.70
C LYS A 150 4.34 10.70 -20.94
N SER A 151 3.44 10.33 -20.05
CA SER A 151 2.57 11.25 -19.32
C SER A 151 2.04 10.57 -18.05
N PRO A 152 2.71 10.71 -16.90
CA PRO A 152 2.32 10.05 -15.65
C PRO A 152 1.23 10.85 -14.94
N THR A 153 0.04 10.94 -15.54
CA THR A 153 -1.06 11.77 -15.06
C THR A 153 -2.35 10.98 -14.89
N TRP A 154 -3.24 11.45 -14.02
CA TRP A 154 -4.57 10.85 -13.86
C TRP A 154 -5.35 10.79 -15.18
N ASN A 155 -5.31 11.86 -15.98
CA ASN A 155 -5.96 11.90 -17.29
C ASN A 155 -5.46 10.79 -18.24
N THR A 156 -4.20 10.36 -18.11
CA THR A 156 -3.65 9.24 -18.89
C THR A 156 -4.30 7.92 -18.49
N VAL A 157 -4.57 7.72 -17.19
CA VAL A 157 -5.32 6.58 -16.68
C VAL A 157 -6.76 6.61 -17.18
N VAL A 158 -7.46 7.73 -17.03
CA VAL A 158 -8.86 7.88 -17.48
C VAL A 158 -8.98 7.61 -18.99
N THR A 159 -8.07 8.14 -19.80
CA THR A 159 -8.04 7.89 -21.26
C THR A 159 -7.83 6.41 -21.59
N ALA A 160 -7.07 5.67 -20.77
CA ALA A 160 -6.87 4.23 -20.99
C ALA A 160 -8.15 3.44 -20.67
N PHE A 161 -8.84 3.77 -19.56
CA PHE A 161 -10.12 3.17 -19.20
C PHE A 161 -11.21 3.47 -20.24
N ASP A 162 -11.29 4.72 -20.71
CA ASP A 162 -12.25 5.14 -21.74
C ASP A 162 -12.07 4.33 -23.04
N LYS A 163 -10.82 4.14 -23.49
CA LYS A 163 -10.50 3.28 -24.64
C LYS A 163 -10.86 1.81 -24.44
N ALA A 164 -10.93 1.35 -23.19
CA ALA A 164 -11.38 0.02 -22.82
C ALA A 164 -12.92 -0.06 -22.63
N GLY A 165 -13.64 1.05 -22.84
CA GLY A 165 -15.10 1.12 -22.68
C GLY A 165 -15.55 1.30 -21.23
N LEU A 166 -14.68 1.77 -20.34
CA LEU A 166 -14.96 2.01 -18.92
C LEU A 166 -14.91 3.50 -18.60
N CYS A 167 -15.76 3.96 -17.69
CA CYS A 167 -15.79 5.37 -17.27
C CYS A 167 -14.73 5.68 -16.21
N GLU A 168 -14.53 6.97 -15.93
CA GLU A 168 -13.61 7.45 -14.89
C GLU A 168 -13.94 6.91 -13.50
N GLU A 169 -15.21 6.69 -13.17
CA GLU A 169 -15.61 6.13 -11.87
C GLU A 169 -15.02 4.73 -11.64
N GLU A 170 -14.96 3.90 -12.69
CA GLU A 170 -14.31 2.59 -12.61
C GLU A 170 -12.81 2.74 -12.37
N ALA A 171 -12.15 3.66 -13.08
CA ALA A 171 -10.74 3.96 -12.86
C ALA A 171 -10.49 4.43 -11.41
N LEU A 172 -11.36 5.29 -10.89
CA LEU A 172 -11.26 5.86 -9.55
C LEU A 172 -11.42 4.79 -8.45
N VAL A 173 -12.31 3.82 -8.65
CA VAL A 173 -12.42 2.65 -7.76
C VAL A 173 -11.11 1.86 -7.74
N GLN A 174 -10.52 1.56 -8.90
CA GLN A 174 -9.23 0.85 -8.98
C GLN A 174 -8.12 1.66 -8.30
N ALA A 175 -8.07 2.96 -8.53
CA ALA A 175 -7.06 3.84 -7.95
C ALA A 175 -7.15 3.90 -6.43
N ARG A 176 -8.36 3.98 -5.88
CA ARG A 176 -8.58 4.01 -4.43
C ARG A 176 -8.10 2.73 -3.78
N VAL A 177 -8.47 1.56 -4.28
CA VAL A 177 -8.07 0.29 -3.64
C VAL A 177 -6.59 -0.05 -3.85
N ALA A 178 -5.97 0.43 -4.92
CA ALA A 178 -4.53 0.28 -5.17
C ALA A 178 -3.66 1.19 -4.29
N ARG A 179 -4.22 2.22 -3.65
CA ARG A 179 -3.44 3.18 -2.88
C ARG A 179 -3.16 2.68 -1.46
N ILE A 180 -1.88 2.57 -1.08
CA ILE A 180 -1.49 2.53 0.32
C ILE A 180 -1.67 3.93 0.92
N LEU A 181 -2.38 4.02 2.05
CA LEU A 181 -2.67 5.32 2.65
C LEU A 181 -1.39 6.06 3.09
N ARG A 182 -1.31 7.34 2.74
CA ARG A 182 -0.33 8.30 3.27
C ARG A 182 -0.97 9.12 4.38
N SER A 183 -0.17 9.91 5.10
CA SER A 183 -0.63 10.76 6.21
C SER A 183 -1.71 11.78 5.81
N SER A 184 -1.75 12.18 4.54
CA SER A 184 -2.83 13.02 3.95
C SER A 184 -4.17 12.30 3.84
N ASP A 185 -4.13 10.97 3.71
CA ASP A 185 -5.27 10.12 3.37
C ASP A 185 -5.99 9.60 4.63
N TYR A 186 -5.65 10.13 5.80
CA TYR A 186 -6.24 9.75 7.07
C TYR A 186 -6.63 10.98 7.89
N ASP A 187 -7.90 11.06 8.31
CA ASP A 187 -8.35 12.04 9.28
C ASP A 187 -8.05 11.54 10.69
N PHE A 188 -6.99 12.06 11.32
CA PHE A 188 -6.59 11.66 12.67
C PHE A 188 -7.61 12.03 13.76
N ARG A 189 -8.48 13.03 13.52
CA ARG A 189 -9.51 13.44 14.49
C ARG A 189 -10.71 12.52 14.42
N LEU A 190 -11.19 12.27 13.20
CA LEU A 190 -12.34 11.40 12.94
C LEU A 190 -11.97 9.91 12.96
N LYS A 191 -10.67 9.59 12.89
CA LYS A 191 -10.12 8.24 12.77
C LYS A 191 -10.68 7.49 11.55
N LYS A 192 -10.76 8.19 10.42
CA LYS A 192 -11.35 7.69 9.17
C LYS A 192 -10.42 7.89 7.99
N VAL A 193 -10.49 6.98 7.04
CA VAL A 193 -9.83 7.09 5.74
C VAL A 193 -10.46 8.24 4.95
N LYS A 194 -9.61 9.06 4.35
CA LYS A 194 -9.98 10.00 3.29
C LYS A 194 -9.62 9.31 1.98
N LEU A 195 -10.65 8.92 1.22
CA LEU A 195 -10.42 8.26 -0.06
C LEU A 195 -9.67 9.20 -0.99
N TRP A 196 -8.71 8.65 -1.70
CA TRP A 196 -7.97 9.41 -2.70
C TRP A 196 -8.87 9.92 -3.80
N SER A 197 -8.53 11.11 -4.28
CA SER A 197 -9.10 11.78 -5.44
C SER A 197 -7.95 12.37 -6.26
N PRO A 198 -8.08 12.41 -7.59
CA PRO A 198 -7.19 13.22 -8.41
C PRO A 198 -7.35 14.70 -8.05
N GLU A 199 -6.26 15.47 -8.18
CA GLU A 199 -6.28 16.93 -8.08
C GLU A 199 -6.79 17.59 -9.37
#